data_AF-A0A0C2SBE9-F1
#
_entry.id   AF-A0A0C2SBE9-F1
#
_cell.length_a   1.000
_cell.length_b   1.000
_cell.length_c   1.000
_cell.angle_alpha   90.00
_cell.angle_beta   90.00
_cell.angle_gamma   90.00
#
_symmetry.space_group_name_H-M   'P 1'
#
loop_
_entity.id
_entity.type
_entity.pdbx_description
1 polymer ?
#
loop_
_entity_poly.entity_id
_entity_poly.type
_entity_poly.pdbx_seq_one_letter_code
_entity_poly.pdbx_strand_id
1 'polypeptide(L)'
;MRDLLLHLAIRLGASDPDPNSALTAEFRSGGTEEMLNLTPSIQTEIEANMHNKDLNACLSSLLPRLRMRKLCISLDTDTIQLTCSLLRFDHAETAMRLRSVSDAQNLVDLIDELINNKHSSSCSGYGIETSAVYLALEICARVPVLPRSLFLGWPFGSKDYAVLGGNTELLFQTAFMCKILDSNYILRVSKFAKADFYFVIDNVDESKWSLSQWRKMSMPSSVTRIRVMLDIAKAFRYLHSMGIVPLYDTVNSDYISLDSEFHARIRLLGLTAHYVKVTPIPDFSQKWFSYEANIFYFGCLFYEVCFDSKIDYNDRIANKRDAVASRPSEPEILDDEWQLIQRCCASDPKSRPTMDVIVREMEAWDTLNSGFSSAL
;
A
#
# COMPACT_ATOMS: atom_id res chain seq x y z
N MET A 1 -21.70 -13.78 3.22
CA MET A 1 -22.37 -12.49 2.91
C MET A 1 -21.39 -11.48 2.33
N ARG A 2 -20.18 -11.31 2.90
CA ARG A 2 -19.12 -10.44 2.38
C ARG A 2 -18.74 -10.72 0.92
N ASP A 3 -18.45 -11.98 0.57
CA ASP A 3 -18.13 -12.39 -0.81
C ASP A 3 -19.24 -12.02 -1.81
N LEU A 4 -20.51 -12.17 -1.41
CA LEU A 4 -21.65 -11.79 -2.24
C LEU A 4 -21.72 -10.28 -2.45
N LEU A 5 -21.49 -9.49 -1.40
CA LEU A 5 -21.45 -8.02 -1.49
C LEU A 5 -20.30 -7.56 -2.39
N LEU A 6 -19.14 -8.21 -2.29
CA LEU A 6 -18.00 -7.93 -3.14
C LEU A 6 -18.29 -8.29 -4.60
N HIS A 7 -18.89 -9.45 -4.84
CA HIS A 7 -19.38 -9.83 -6.17
C HIS A 7 -20.39 -8.83 -6.75
N LEU A 8 -21.29 -8.31 -5.92
CA LEU A 8 -22.22 -7.26 -6.32
C LEU A 8 -21.52 -5.94 -6.60
N ALA A 9 -20.57 -5.53 -5.77
CA ALA A 9 -19.76 -4.33 -5.98
C ALA A 9 -19.01 -4.39 -7.32
N ILE A 10 -18.43 -5.55 -7.67
CA ILE A 10 -17.81 -5.76 -8.99
C ILE A 10 -18.84 -5.63 -10.11
N ARG A 11 -20.01 -6.27 -9.96
CA ARG A 11 -21.04 -6.23 -11.00
C ARG A 11 -21.53 -4.80 -11.23
N LEU A 12 -21.73 -4.04 -10.16
CA LEU A 12 -22.20 -2.66 -10.20
C LEU A 12 -21.11 -1.70 -10.72
N GLY A 13 -19.87 -1.82 -10.23
CA GLY A 13 -18.76 -0.98 -10.68
C GLY A 13 -18.34 -1.23 -12.13
N ALA A 14 -18.49 -2.47 -12.61
CA ALA A 14 -18.17 -2.83 -14.00
C ALA A 14 -19.35 -2.74 -14.96
N SER A 15 -20.54 -2.37 -14.50
CA SER A 15 -21.61 -1.98 -15.41
C SER A 15 -21.26 -0.58 -15.89
N ASP A 16 -20.71 -0.49 -17.10
CA ASP A 16 -20.37 0.80 -17.73
C ASP A 16 -21.58 1.74 -17.54
N PRO A 17 -21.43 2.85 -16.82
CA PRO A 17 -22.38 3.92 -16.99
C PRO A 17 -22.21 4.33 -18.44
N ASP A 18 -23.22 4.03 -19.28
CA ASP A 18 -23.23 4.47 -20.67
C ASP A 18 -22.81 5.95 -20.67
N PRO A 19 -21.60 6.28 -21.17
CA PRO A 19 -21.09 7.64 -21.05
C PRO A 19 -22.00 8.64 -21.78
N ASN A 20 -22.85 8.14 -22.70
CA ASN A 20 -23.84 8.93 -23.40
C ASN A 20 -25.15 9.12 -22.63
N SER A 21 -25.44 8.32 -21.61
CA SER A 21 -26.66 8.44 -20.80
C SER A 21 -26.62 9.65 -19.84
N ALA A 22 -25.44 10.18 -19.51
CA ALA A 22 -25.28 11.27 -18.54
C ALA A 22 -24.99 12.64 -19.17
N LEU A 23 -24.73 12.72 -20.49
CA LEU A 23 -24.32 13.94 -21.18
C LEU A 23 -25.45 14.78 -21.79
N THR A 24 -26.73 14.39 -21.64
CA THR A 24 -27.88 15.15 -22.18
C THR A 24 -28.50 16.17 -21.22
N ALA A 25 -27.90 16.43 -20.05
CA ALA A 25 -28.28 17.56 -19.20
C ALA A 25 -27.31 18.74 -19.43
N GLU A 26 -27.67 19.62 -20.37
CA GLU A 26 -27.00 20.90 -20.63
C GLU A 26 -26.84 21.72 -19.34
N PHE A 27 -25.60 21.85 -18.85
CA PHE A 27 -25.24 22.89 -17.89
C PHE A 27 -24.60 24.06 -18.63
N ARG A 28 -25.34 25.16 -18.77
CA ARG A 28 -24.78 26.46 -19.14
C ARG A 28 -24.01 27.01 -17.94
N SER A 29 -22.71 26.82 -17.93
CA SER A 29 -21.78 27.45 -16.99
C SER A 29 -21.35 28.82 -17.55
N GLY A 30 -22.04 29.88 -17.12
CA GLY A 30 -21.58 31.26 -17.26
C GLY A 30 -21.39 31.85 -15.87
N GLY A 31 -20.20 31.73 -15.31
CA GLY A 31 -19.84 32.29 -14.02
C GLY A 31 -18.34 32.57 -13.97
N THR A 32 -17.97 33.84 -13.99
CA THR A 32 -16.62 34.34 -13.77
C THR A 32 -16.16 34.01 -12.35
N GLU A 33 -15.05 33.28 -12.21
CA GLU A 33 -14.33 33.08 -10.95
C GLU A 33 -13.76 34.42 -10.47
N GLU A 34 -14.38 35.03 -9.46
CA GLU A 34 -13.74 36.06 -8.63
C GLU A 34 -12.89 35.37 -7.56
N MET A 35 -11.58 35.48 -7.71
CA MET A 35 -10.58 35.00 -6.77
C MET A 35 -10.59 35.91 -5.53
N LEU A 36 -11.33 35.52 -4.48
CA LEU A 36 -11.32 36.22 -3.20
C LEU A 36 -10.01 35.91 -2.45
N ASN A 37 -9.13 36.91 -2.38
CA ASN A 37 -7.94 36.89 -1.53
C ASN A 37 -8.35 36.93 -0.04
N LEU A 38 -8.39 35.78 0.62
CA LEU A 38 -8.60 35.67 2.05
C LEU A 38 -7.35 36.14 2.82
N THR A 39 -7.56 37.04 3.78
CA THR A 39 -6.52 37.64 4.61
C THR A 39 -6.11 36.66 5.74
N PRO A 40 -4.81 36.56 6.10
CA PRO A 40 -4.30 35.53 7.03
C PRO A 40 -4.87 35.56 8.46
N SER A 41 -5.51 36.66 8.88
CA SER A 41 -5.95 36.86 10.26
C SER A 41 -7.22 36.10 10.65
N ILE A 42 -8.02 35.63 9.69
CA ILE A 42 -9.29 34.90 9.94
C ILE A 42 -9.03 33.39 10.09
N GLN A 43 -7.91 32.90 9.55
CA GLN A 43 -7.50 31.49 9.58
C GLN A 43 -7.38 30.96 11.02
N THR A 44 -6.81 31.77 11.92
CA THR A 44 -6.45 31.34 13.28
C THR A 44 -7.67 31.17 14.20
N GLU A 45 -8.75 31.93 13.97
CA GLU A 45 -9.96 31.88 14.80
C GLU A 45 -10.91 30.75 14.36
N ILE A 46 -10.90 30.40 13.07
CA ILE A 46 -11.63 29.23 12.53
C ILE A 46 -10.95 27.92 12.94
N GLU A 47 -9.62 27.86 12.98
CA GLU A 47 -8.87 26.68 13.42
C GLU A 47 -9.11 26.36 14.91
N ALA A 48 -9.25 27.38 15.77
CA ALA A 48 -9.55 27.20 17.19
C ALA A 48 -10.99 26.70 17.44
N ASN A 49 -11.97 27.17 16.67
CA ASN A 49 -13.37 26.73 16.81
C ASN A 49 -13.70 25.41 16.07
N MET A 50 -12.87 24.99 15.11
CA MET A 50 -13.03 23.69 14.45
C MET A 50 -12.48 22.52 15.26
N HIS A 51 -11.55 22.77 16.18
CA HIS A 51 -10.88 21.71 16.94
C HIS A 51 -11.76 20.97 17.96
N ASN A 52 -12.99 21.44 18.19
CA ASN A 52 -13.93 20.85 19.14
C ASN A 52 -15.27 20.43 18.50
N LYS A 53 -15.28 20.18 17.18
CA LYS A 53 -16.47 19.61 16.53
C LYS A 53 -16.57 18.14 16.91
N ASP A 54 -17.74 17.72 17.41
CA ASP A 54 -18.07 16.30 17.56
C ASP A 54 -17.92 15.59 16.21
N LEU A 55 -17.32 14.39 16.21
CA LEU A 55 -17.23 13.49 15.05
C LEU A 55 -18.60 13.34 14.35
N ASN A 56 -19.71 13.30 15.10
CA ASN A 56 -21.06 13.27 14.50
C ASN A 56 -21.36 14.52 13.68
N ALA A 57 -20.99 15.70 14.17
CA ALA A 57 -21.22 16.96 13.47
C ALA A 57 -20.39 17.00 12.18
N CYS A 58 -19.14 16.51 12.23
CA CYS A 58 -18.29 16.38 11.04
C CYS A 58 -18.91 15.45 9.99
N LEU A 59 -19.28 14.22 10.37
CA LEU A 59 -19.92 13.26 9.47
C LEU A 59 -21.26 13.77 8.93
N SER A 60 -22.09 14.38 9.77
CA SER A 60 -23.38 14.95 9.36
C SER A 60 -23.23 16.09 8.36
N SER A 61 -22.10 16.81 8.39
CA SER A 61 -21.80 17.88 7.44
C SER A 61 -21.23 17.33 6.12
N LEU A 62 -20.36 16.32 6.21
CA LEU A 62 -19.63 15.77 5.06
C LEU A 62 -20.49 14.82 4.22
N LEU A 63 -21.18 13.86 4.84
CA LEU A 63 -21.85 12.77 4.11
C LEU A 63 -22.95 13.26 3.14
N PRO A 64 -23.82 14.23 3.49
CA PRO A 64 -24.80 14.75 2.53
C PRO A 64 -24.15 15.35 1.28
N ARG A 65 -23.01 16.04 1.44
CA ARG A 65 -22.25 16.60 0.32
C ARG A 65 -21.72 15.50 -0.59
N LEU A 66 -21.12 14.46 0.00
CA LEU A 66 -20.60 13.31 -0.75
C LEU A 66 -21.69 12.55 -1.50
N ARG A 67 -22.91 12.44 -0.94
CA ARG A 67 -24.05 11.79 -1.61
C ARG A 67 -24.55 12.53 -2.85
N MET A 68 -24.47 13.86 -2.83
CA MET A 68 -24.91 14.69 -3.97
C MET A 68 -23.82 14.86 -5.03
N ARG A 69 -22.59 14.43 -4.72
CA ARG A 69 -21.43 14.61 -5.58
C ARG A 69 -21.42 13.58 -6.72
N LYS A 70 -21.15 14.05 -7.94
CA LYS A 70 -20.80 13.18 -9.07
C LYS A 70 -19.30 12.92 -9.05
N LEU A 71 -18.90 11.66 -9.24
CA LEU A 71 -17.49 11.34 -9.55
C LEU A 71 -17.07 12.15 -10.80
N CYS A 72 -15.85 12.67 -10.81
CA CYS A 72 -15.25 13.57 -11.83
C CYS A 72 -15.37 15.09 -11.58
N ILE A 73 -16.18 15.56 -10.63
CA ILE A 73 -16.16 16.98 -10.24
C ILE A 73 -15.03 17.18 -9.23
N SER A 74 -14.15 18.18 -9.40
CA SER A 74 -13.09 18.49 -8.43
C SER A 74 -13.64 18.71 -7.02
N LEU A 75 -12.83 18.41 -6.01
CA LEU A 75 -13.19 18.66 -4.62
C LEU A 75 -13.20 20.16 -4.33
N ASP A 76 -14.32 20.66 -3.80
CA ASP A 76 -14.38 22.02 -3.27
C ASP A 76 -13.58 22.14 -1.97
N THR A 77 -13.09 23.36 -1.68
CA THR A 77 -12.25 23.65 -0.52
C THR A 77 -12.89 23.25 0.80
N ASP A 78 -14.21 23.46 0.96
CA ASP A 78 -14.91 23.11 2.19
C ASP A 78 -14.94 21.59 2.39
N THR A 79 -15.18 20.82 1.33
CA THR A 79 -15.17 19.35 1.39
C THR A 79 -13.77 18.84 1.74
N ILE A 80 -12.71 19.43 1.18
CA ILE A 80 -11.33 19.12 1.55
C ILE A 80 -11.12 19.41 3.05
N GLN A 81 -11.51 20.60 3.53
CA GLN A 81 -11.32 21.00 4.93
C GLN A 81 -12.10 20.11 5.90
N LEU A 82 -13.35 19.75 5.58
CA LEU A 82 -14.16 18.80 6.36
C LEU A 82 -13.50 17.42 6.41
N THR A 83 -12.91 16.98 5.30
CA THR A 83 -12.21 15.70 5.25
C THR A 83 -10.92 15.74 6.06
N CYS A 84 -10.09 16.78 5.90
CA CYS A 84 -8.89 16.96 6.71
C CYS A 84 -9.22 17.07 8.22
N SER A 85 -10.42 17.56 8.59
CA SER A 85 -10.91 17.53 9.96
C SER A 85 -11.35 16.14 10.42
N LEU A 86 -12.03 15.38 9.54
CA LEU A 86 -12.43 14.00 9.80
C LEU A 86 -11.22 13.09 10.10
N LEU A 87 -10.12 13.31 9.36
CA LEU A 87 -8.88 12.53 9.48
C LEU A 87 -8.10 12.76 10.79
N ARG A 88 -8.55 13.69 11.64
CA ARG A 88 -7.99 13.92 12.98
C ARG A 88 -8.67 13.07 14.06
N PHE A 89 -9.82 12.46 13.78
CA PHE A 89 -10.51 11.58 14.72
C PHE A 89 -9.93 10.17 14.69
N ASP A 90 -10.29 9.36 15.69
CA ASP A 90 -9.98 7.94 15.70
C ASP A 90 -10.60 7.24 14.48
N HIS A 91 -9.76 6.55 13.71
CA HIS A 91 -10.14 5.93 12.45
C HIS A 91 -11.13 4.78 12.65
N ALA A 92 -10.95 3.99 13.71
CA ALA A 92 -11.82 2.87 14.03
C ALA A 92 -13.21 3.36 14.47
N GLU A 93 -13.27 4.39 15.32
CA GLU A 93 -14.52 5.02 15.72
C GLU A 93 -15.25 5.65 14.53
N THR A 94 -14.53 6.37 13.69
CA THR A 94 -15.09 6.99 12.48
C THR A 94 -15.72 5.94 11.57
N ALA A 95 -15.00 4.86 11.27
CA ALA A 95 -15.50 3.76 10.46
C ALA A 95 -16.68 3.03 11.11
N MET A 96 -16.73 2.89 12.45
CA MET A 96 -17.88 2.32 13.16
C MET A 96 -19.15 3.19 13.07
N ARG A 97 -19.01 4.51 12.91
CA ARG A 97 -20.15 5.43 12.77
C ARG A 97 -20.75 5.43 11.36
N LEU A 98 -20.08 4.87 10.36
CA LEU A 98 -20.63 4.70 9.02
C LEU A 98 -21.67 3.56 9.02
N ARG A 99 -22.95 3.93 9.02
CA ARG A 99 -24.07 2.96 9.09
C ARG A 99 -24.54 2.46 7.72
N SER A 100 -24.10 3.08 6.63
CA SER A 100 -24.53 2.78 5.27
C SER A 100 -23.36 2.39 4.40
N VAL A 101 -23.53 1.34 3.58
CA VAL A 101 -22.56 0.93 2.56
C VAL A 101 -22.31 2.06 1.56
N SER A 102 -23.33 2.84 1.22
CA SER A 102 -23.17 3.99 0.31
C SER A 102 -22.31 5.09 0.92
N ASP A 103 -22.40 5.32 2.22
CA ASP A 103 -21.58 6.34 2.90
C ASP A 103 -20.12 5.89 2.97
N ALA A 104 -19.91 4.62 3.31
CA ALA A 104 -18.58 4.00 3.28
C ALA A 104 -17.95 4.08 1.88
N GLN A 105 -18.73 3.75 0.84
CA GLN A 105 -18.27 3.82 -0.55
C GLN A 105 -17.89 5.24 -0.96
N ASN A 106 -18.75 6.23 -0.68
CA ASN A 106 -18.48 7.61 -1.07
C ASN A 106 -17.27 8.19 -0.32
N LEU A 107 -17.04 7.79 0.93
CA LEU A 107 -15.87 8.22 1.69
C LEU A 107 -14.59 7.55 1.19
N VAL A 108 -14.64 6.27 0.79
CA VAL A 108 -13.49 5.59 0.18
C VAL A 108 -13.13 6.19 -1.18
N ASP A 109 -14.11 6.54 -2.01
CA ASP A 109 -13.88 7.23 -3.28
C ASP A 109 -13.21 8.60 -3.07
N LEU A 110 -13.66 9.34 -2.05
CA LEU A 110 -13.06 10.61 -1.65
C LEU A 110 -11.61 10.45 -1.19
N ILE A 111 -11.33 9.46 -0.35
CA ILE A 111 -9.98 9.17 0.14
C ILE A 111 -9.06 8.79 -1.02
N ASP A 112 -9.51 7.91 -1.91
CA ASP A 112 -8.76 7.55 -3.11
C ASP A 112 -8.44 8.78 -3.96
N GLU A 113 -9.42 9.65 -4.19
CA GLU A 113 -9.19 10.88 -4.93
C GLU A 113 -8.18 11.81 -4.23
N LEU A 114 -8.26 11.97 -2.91
CA LEU A 114 -7.32 12.78 -2.14
C LEU A 114 -5.89 12.24 -2.24
N ILE A 115 -5.71 10.92 -2.16
CA ILE A 115 -4.39 10.28 -2.28
C ILE A 115 -3.83 10.45 -3.70
N ASN A 116 -4.70 10.52 -4.71
CA ASN A 116 -4.30 10.50 -6.12
C ASN A 116 -4.10 11.88 -6.70
N ASN A 117 -4.82 12.85 -6.15
CA ASN A 117 -4.75 14.22 -6.59
C ASN A 117 -3.59 14.92 -5.89
N LYS A 118 -2.35 14.56 -6.30
CA LYS A 118 -1.10 15.19 -5.83
C LYS A 118 -1.07 16.71 -6.02
N HIS A 119 -2.00 17.28 -6.79
CA HIS A 119 -2.11 18.71 -7.05
C HIS A 119 -2.86 19.49 -5.96
N SER A 120 -3.54 18.82 -5.02
CA SER A 120 -4.23 19.47 -3.90
C SER A 120 -3.25 19.80 -2.75
N SER A 121 -2.25 20.63 -3.04
CA SER A 121 -1.21 21.08 -2.11
C SER A 121 -1.71 21.86 -0.88
N SER A 122 -3.02 22.11 -0.78
CA SER A 122 -3.63 22.90 0.29
C SER A 122 -3.77 22.17 1.63
N CYS A 123 -3.78 20.83 1.66
CA CYS A 123 -3.71 20.05 2.91
C CYS A 123 -2.32 19.44 3.11
N SER A 124 -1.26 20.24 2.98
CA SER A 124 0.15 19.81 3.16
C SER A 124 0.57 19.49 4.61
N GLY A 125 -0.40 19.20 5.48
CA GLY A 125 -0.11 18.75 6.84
C GLY A 125 0.54 17.37 6.81
N TYR A 126 1.77 17.29 7.32
CA TYR A 126 2.50 16.03 7.52
C TYR A 126 1.60 15.03 8.26
N GLY A 127 1.26 13.92 7.61
CA GLY A 127 0.45 12.82 8.19
C GLY A 127 -1.00 12.70 7.70
N ILE A 128 -1.55 13.67 6.97
CA ILE A 128 -2.94 13.58 6.47
C ILE A 128 -3.14 12.37 5.55
N GLU A 129 -2.21 12.14 4.62
CA GLU A 129 -2.25 10.97 3.71
C GLU A 129 -2.24 9.65 4.49
N THR A 130 -1.39 9.57 5.52
CA THR A 130 -1.30 8.39 6.39
C THR A 130 -2.60 8.15 7.16
N SER A 131 -3.19 9.21 7.74
CA SER A 131 -4.52 9.12 8.37
C SER A 131 -5.62 8.72 7.38
N ALA A 132 -5.56 9.22 6.14
CA ALA A 132 -6.50 8.85 5.09
C ALA A 132 -6.42 7.36 4.77
N VAL A 133 -5.21 6.82 4.63
CA VAL A 133 -4.96 5.39 4.43
C VAL A 133 -5.50 4.57 5.61
N TYR A 134 -5.20 4.95 6.85
CA TYR A 134 -5.73 4.23 8.03
C TYR A 134 -7.25 4.22 8.06
N LEU A 135 -7.90 5.36 7.81
CA LEU A 135 -9.35 5.43 7.74
C LEU A 135 -9.90 4.52 6.63
N ALA A 136 -9.31 4.54 5.45
CA ALA A 136 -9.71 3.69 4.34
C ALA A 136 -9.60 2.19 4.68
N LEU A 137 -8.48 1.77 5.31
CA LEU A 137 -8.27 0.39 5.76
C LEU A 137 -9.31 -0.02 6.81
N GLU A 138 -9.61 0.85 7.78
CA GLU A 138 -10.62 0.62 8.82
C GLU A 138 -12.05 0.52 8.25
N ILE A 139 -12.37 1.29 7.21
CA ILE A 139 -13.64 1.19 6.48
C ILE A 139 -13.71 -0.14 5.75
N CYS A 140 -12.71 -0.49 4.94
CA CYS A 140 -12.70 -1.71 4.14
C CYS A 140 -12.63 -3.00 4.98
N ALA A 141 -12.04 -2.94 6.17
CA ALA A 141 -12.09 -4.04 7.13
C ALA A 141 -13.53 -4.36 7.55
N ARG A 142 -14.39 -3.35 7.68
CA ARG A 142 -15.79 -3.48 8.15
C ARG A 142 -16.80 -3.64 7.01
N VAL A 143 -16.60 -2.92 5.91
CA VAL A 143 -17.54 -2.84 4.78
C VAL A 143 -16.77 -3.17 3.50
N PRO A 144 -17.18 -4.17 2.69
CA PRO A 144 -16.48 -4.56 1.48
C PRO A 144 -16.75 -3.56 0.34
N VAL A 145 -16.14 -2.37 0.44
CA VAL A 145 -16.17 -1.31 -0.58
C VAL A 145 -14.82 -1.20 -1.27
N LEU A 146 -14.83 -0.72 -2.52
CA LEU A 146 -13.64 -0.54 -3.35
C LEU A 146 -13.74 0.81 -4.07
N PRO A 147 -12.65 1.57 -4.21
CA PRO A 147 -12.65 2.82 -4.98
C PRO A 147 -13.23 2.59 -6.38
N ARG A 148 -14.24 3.38 -6.75
CA ARG A 148 -14.88 3.29 -8.07
C ARG A 148 -13.89 3.59 -9.20
N SER A 149 -12.85 4.37 -8.91
CA SER A 149 -11.75 4.66 -9.83
C SER A 149 -11.02 3.42 -10.34
N LEU A 150 -11.04 2.30 -9.59
CA LEU A 150 -10.49 1.02 -10.04
C LEU A 150 -11.20 0.46 -11.27
N PHE A 151 -12.44 0.89 -11.52
CA PHE A 151 -13.29 0.39 -12.60
C PHE A 151 -13.46 1.39 -13.75
N LEU A 152 -12.88 2.60 -13.67
CA LEU A 152 -13.10 3.64 -14.67
C LEU A 152 -12.26 3.42 -15.95
N GLY A 153 -12.96 3.32 -17.08
CA GLY A 153 -12.45 3.58 -18.44
C GLY A 153 -11.35 2.64 -18.91
N TRP A 154 -11.72 1.44 -19.37
CA TRP A 154 -10.79 0.50 -19.98
C TRP A 154 -10.64 0.74 -21.50
N PRO A 155 -9.56 1.36 -21.99
CA PRO A 155 -9.20 1.21 -23.39
C PRO A 155 -8.65 -0.20 -23.58
N PHE A 156 -9.36 -1.02 -24.36
CA PHE A 156 -8.87 -2.31 -24.82
C PHE A 156 -7.50 -2.14 -25.50
N GLY A 157 -6.40 -2.61 -24.89
CA GLY A 157 -5.09 -2.57 -25.58
C GLY A 157 -3.79 -2.68 -24.75
N SER A 158 -3.81 -2.57 -23.41
CA SER A 158 -2.58 -2.76 -22.61
C SER A 158 -2.09 -4.22 -22.62
N LYS A 159 -0.80 -4.47 -22.47
CA LYS A 159 -0.18 -5.82 -22.53
C LYS A 159 0.37 -6.33 -21.19
N ASP A 160 0.39 -5.51 -20.15
CA ASP A 160 0.97 -5.91 -18.86
C ASP A 160 -0.12 -6.26 -17.86
N TYR A 161 -0.28 -7.57 -17.65
CA TYR A 161 -1.26 -8.15 -16.73
C TYR A 161 -0.53 -8.98 -15.68
N ALA A 162 -0.87 -8.77 -14.42
CA ALA A 162 -0.58 -9.75 -13.39
C ALA A 162 -1.80 -10.68 -13.24
N VAL A 163 -1.64 -11.95 -13.63
CA VAL A 163 -2.59 -13.00 -13.27
C VAL A 163 -2.40 -13.29 -11.78
N LEU A 164 -3.41 -13.01 -10.99
CA LEU A 164 -3.46 -13.48 -9.61
C LEU A 164 -4.60 -14.49 -9.50
N GLY A 165 -4.26 -15.78 -9.55
CA GLY A 165 -5.19 -16.83 -9.14
C GLY A 165 -5.32 -16.82 -7.61
N GLY A 166 -6.54 -16.95 -7.08
CA GLY A 166 -6.72 -17.04 -5.64
C GLY A 166 -8.10 -16.67 -5.13
N ASN A 167 -8.20 -16.58 -3.81
CA ASN A 167 -9.40 -16.16 -3.11
C ASN A 167 -9.79 -14.74 -3.55
N THR A 168 -10.99 -14.57 -4.07
CA THR A 168 -11.52 -13.31 -4.60
C THR A 168 -11.36 -12.14 -3.61
N GLU A 169 -11.64 -12.34 -2.32
CA GLU A 169 -11.51 -11.31 -1.28
C GLU A 169 -10.04 -10.89 -1.07
N LEU A 170 -9.09 -11.83 -1.09
CA LEU A 170 -7.67 -11.52 -1.01
C LEU A 170 -7.23 -10.61 -2.16
N LEU A 171 -7.67 -10.92 -3.38
CA LEU A 171 -7.36 -10.11 -4.57
C LEU A 171 -7.90 -8.70 -4.42
N PHE A 172 -9.13 -8.54 -3.93
CA PHE A 172 -9.73 -7.22 -3.78
C PHE A 172 -9.12 -6.39 -2.66
N GLN A 173 -8.84 -6.99 -1.50
CA GLN A 173 -8.11 -6.29 -0.45
C GLN A 173 -6.73 -5.86 -0.93
N THR A 174 -6.06 -6.74 -1.68
CA THR A 174 -4.76 -6.42 -2.30
C THR A 174 -4.88 -5.25 -3.27
N ALA A 175 -5.84 -5.29 -4.19
CA ALA A 175 -6.06 -4.22 -5.16
C ALA A 175 -6.31 -2.87 -4.47
N PHE A 176 -7.15 -2.90 -3.44
CA PHE A 176 -7.47 -1.74 -2.64
C PHE A 176 -6.23 -1.17 -1.94
N MET A 177 -5.47 -2.02 -1.25
CA MET A 177 -4.22 -1.64 -0.60
C MET A 177 -3.22 -1.04 -1.60
N CYS A 178 -2.98 -1.72 -2.73
CA CYS A 178 -2.10 -1.22 -3.78
C CYS A 178 -2.60 0.09 -4.41
N LYS A 179 -3.88 0.43 -4.25
CA LYS A 179 -4.43 1.69 -4.75
C LYS A 179 -4.14 2.86 -3.80
N ILE A 180 -4.25 2.65 -2.49
CA ILE A 180 -4.21 3.73 -1.48
C ILE A 180 -2.86 3.90 -0.80
N LEU A 181 -2.01 2.87 -0.79
CA LEU A 181 -0.72 2.92 -0.12
C LEU A 181 0.30 3.76 -0.90
N ASP A 182 1.36 4.16 -0.20
CA ASP A 182 2.43 4.99 -0.75
C ASP A 182 3.13 4.28 -1.91
N SER A 183 3.03 4.90 -3.08
CA SER A 183 3.62 4.44 -4.34
C SER A 183 5.14 4.35 -4.32
N ASN A 184 5.81 4.97 -3.33
CA ASN A 184 7.26 4.86 -3.16
C ASN A 184 7.68 3.44 -2.75
N TYR A 185 6.81 2.70 -2.06
CA TYR A 185 7.13 1.37 -1.53
C TYR A 185 6.39 0.24 -2.26
N ILE A 186 5.33 0.56 -3.00
CA ILE A 186 4.42 -0.44 -3.57
C ILE A 186 4.14 -0.12 -5.03
N LEU A 187 4.10 -1.16 -5.86
CA LEU A 187 3.62 -1.07 -7.21
C LEU A 187 2.11 -0.83 -7.22
N ARG A 188 1.77 0.36 -7.69
CA ARG A 188 0.41 0.87 -7.67
C ARG A 188 -0.49 0.14 -8.64
N VAL A 189 -1.71 -0.21 -8.20
CA VAL A 189 -2.76 -0.72 -9.10
C VAL A 189 -3.57 0.47 -9.60
N SER A 190 -3.61 0.69 -10.91
CA SER A 190 -4.50 1.71 -11.50
C SER A 190 -5.91 1.18 -11.68
N LYS A 191 -6.04 -0.04 -12.24
CA LYS A 191 -7.32 -0.57 -12.72
C LYS A 191 -7.49 -2.07 -12.45
N PHE A 192 -8.74 -2.50 -12.43
CA PHE A 192 -9.16 -3.89 -12.30
C PHE A 192 -9.94 -4.35 -13.54
N ALA A 193 -9.53 -5.47 -14.14
CA ALA A 193 -10.22 -6.09 -15.27
C ALA A 193 -11.03 -7.32 -14.81
N LYS A 194 -12.34 -7.25 -15.07
CA LYS A 194 -13.33 -8.21 -14.58
C LYS A 194 -13.24 -9.62 -15.19
N ALA A 195 -12.88 -9.74 -16.47
CA ALA A 195 -13.01 -11.01 -17.20
C ALA A 195 -12.21 -12.14 -16.53
N ASP A 196 -11.03 -11.80 -16.00
CA ASP A 196 -10.04 -12.77 -15.51
C ASP A 196 -9.35 -12.33 -14.21
N PHE A 197 -9.92 -11.35 -13.49
CA PHE A 197 -9.36 -10.78 -12.25
C PHE A 197 -7.93 -10.22 -12.42
N TYR A 198 -7.63 -9.59 -13.55
CA TYR A 198 -6.34 -8.95 -13.76
C TYR A 198 -6.27 -7.57 -13.12
N PHE A 199 -5.11 -7.25 -12.58
CA PHE A 199 -4.75 -5.90 -12.19
C PHE A 199 -3.85 -5.27 -13.24
N VAL A 200 -4.17 -4.04 -13.60
CA VAL A 200 -3.22 -3.17 -14.29
C VAL A 200 -2.43 -2.48 -13.22
N ILE A 201 -1.16 -2.84 -13.18
CA ILE A 201 -0.17 -2.15 -12.39
C ILE A 201 0.25 -0.93 -13.22
N ASP A 202 0.41 0.22 -12.56
CA ASP A 202 0.91 1.41 -13.23
C ASP A 202 2.23 1.08 -13.94
N ASN A 203 2.29 1.45 -15.22
CA ASN A 203 3.48 1.24 -16.04
C ASN A 203 4.57 2.13 -15.46
N VAL A 204 5.37 1.55 -14.57
CA VAL A 204 6.57 2.21 -14.08
C VAL A 204 7.56 2.08 -15.24
N ASP A 205 7.51 3.04 -16.16
CA ASP A 205 8.43 3.16 -17.31
C ASP A 205 9.92 3.09 -16.86
N GLU A 206 10.18 3.24 -15.56
CA GLU A 206 11.48 3.18 -14.91
C GLU A 206 11.83 1.83 -14.25
N SER A 207 10.86 1.02 -13.81
CA SER A 207 11.14 -0.23 -13.09
C SER A 207 11.06 -1.45 -14.02
N LYS A 208 12.03 -1.52 -14.94
CA LYS A 208 12.00 -2.52 -16.02
C LYS A 208 12.22 -3.95 -15.54
N TRP A 209 12.90 -4.14 -14.40
CA TRP A 209 13.38 -5.45 -13.96
C TRP A 209 12.90 -5.79 -12.56
N SER A 210 12.51 -7.06 -12.37
CA SER A 210 12.41 -7.64 -11.04
C SER A 210 13.79 -7.68 -10.38
N LEU A 211 13.84 -7.76 -9.05
CA LEU A 211 15.07 -7.92 -8.28
C LEU A 211 15.86 -9.15 -8.75
N SER A 212 15.16 -10.23 -9.10
CA SER A 212 15.77 -11.45 -9.66
C SER A 212 16.44 -11.22 -11.01
N GLN A 213 15.82 -10.45 -11.90
CA GLN A 213 16.36 -10.10 -13.22
C GLN A 213 17.52 -9.12 -13.08
N TRP A 214 17.33 -8.05 -12.31
CA TRP A 214 18.35 -7.04 -12.02
C TRP A 214 19.63 -7.70 -11.54
N ARG A 215 19.51 -8.61 -10.57
CA ARG A 215 20.65 -9.28 -9.97
C ARG A 215 21.45 -10.13 -10.95
N LYS A 216 20.75 -10.89 -11.80
CA LYS A 216 21.38 -11.71 -12.86
C LYS A 216 22.06 -10.86 -13.93
N MET A 217 21.47 -9.72 -14.27
CA MET A 217 21.97 -8.86 -15.36
C MET A 217 23.09 -7.92 -14.93
N SER A 218 23.07 -7.45 -13.67
CA SER A 218 23.99 -6.40 -13.20
C SER A 218 25.19 -6.93 -12.40
N MET A 219 25.15 -8.17 -11.92
CA MET A 219 26.19 -8.74 -11.03
C MET A 219 26.64 -7.75 -9.94
N PRO A 220 25.71 -7.30 -9.08
CA PRO A 220 25.94 -6.14 -8.21
C PRO A 220 26.98 -6.44 -7.12
N SER A 221 27.74 -5.40 -6.75
CA SER A 221 28.68 -5.47 -5.61
C SER A 221 27.96 -5.75 -4.29
N SER A 222 28.71 -6.19 -3.25
CA SER A 222 28.12 -6.39 -1.92
C SER A 222 27.46 -5.12 -1.37
N VAL A 223 28.13 -3.97 -1.51
CA VAL A 223 27.59 -2.67 -1.08
C VAL A 223 26.27 -2.34 -1.78
N THR A 224 26.19 -2.55 -3.09
CA THR A 224 24.96 -2.30 -3.85
C THR A 224 23.83 -3.23 -3.39
N ARG A 225 24.13 -4.50 -3.10
CA ARG A 225 23.14 -5.46 -2.59
C ARG A 225 22.61 -5.06 -1.21
N ILE A 226 23.48 -4.61 -0.31
CA ILE A 226 23.07 -4.13 1.02
C ILE A 226 22.16 -2.91 0.89
N ARG A 227 22.48 -1.94 0.02
CA ARG A 227 21.64 -0.77 -0.22
C ARG A 227 20.25 -1.14 -0.72
N VAL A 228 20.18 -2.05 -1.69
CA VAL A 228 18.89 -2.58 -2.19
C VAL A 228 18.13 -3.29 -1.08
N MET A 229 18.79 -4.13 -0.29
CA MET A 229 18.14 -4.84 0.81
C MET A 229 17.66 -3.89 1.92
N LEU A 230 18.38 -2.79 2.17
CA LEU A 230 17.94 -1.73 3.07
C LEU A 230 16.68 -1.04 2.56
N ASP A 231 16.62 -0.74 1.26
CA ASP A 231 15.44 -0.13 0.64
C ASP A 231 14.22 -1.06 0.72
N ILE A 232 14.41 -2.35 0.42
CA ILE A 232 13.40 -3.40 0.64
C ILE A 232 12.97 -3.45 2.11
N ALA A 233 13.90 -3.38 3.06
CA ALA A 233 13.58 -3.38 4.48
C ALA A 233 12.74 -2.16 4.89
N LYS A 234 13.01 -0.97 4.31
CA LYS A 234 12.19 0.23 4.51
C LYS A 234 10.77 0.04 3.98
N ALA A 235 10.60 -0.57 2.81
CA ALA A 235 9.29 -0.90 2.26
C ALA A 235 8.50 -1.87 3.17
N PHE A 236 9.14 -2.93 3.67
CA PHE A 236 8.50 -3.85 4.63
C PHE A 236 8.18 -3.19 5.97
N ARG A 237 9.06 -2.32 6.48
CA ARG A 237 8.79 -1.51 7.68
C ARG A 237 7.53 -0.65 7.49
N TYR A 238 7.39 0.00 6.34
CA TYR A 238 6.20 0.78 5.98
C TYR A 238 4.94 -0.10 5.94
N LEU A 239 5.00 -1.27 5.30
CA LEU A 239 3.87 -2.19 5.26
C LEU A 239 3.45 -2.64 6.67
N HIS A 240 4.41 -3.00 7.51
CA HIS A 240 4.14 -3.41 8.89
C HIS A 240 3.54 -2.27 9.72
N SER A 241 4.03 -1.03 9.56
CA SER A 241 3.47 0.13 10.26
C SER A 241 2.02 0.42 9.84
N MET A 242 1.67 0.20 8.57
CA MET A 242 0.31 0.28 8.06
C MET A 242 -0.59 -0.90 8.46
N GLY A 243 -0.10 -1.82 9.29
CA GLY A 243 -0.88 -2.97 9.74
C GLY A 243 -1.04 -4.04 8.67
N ILE A 244 -0.18 -4.07 7.64
CA ILE A 244 -0.28 -4.99 6.51
C ILE A 244 0.68 -6.17 6.70
N VAL A 245 0.18 -7.36 6.42
CA VAL A 245 0.93 -8.61 6.44
C VAL A 245 1.00 -9.14 5.01
N PRO A 246 2.13 -8.90 4.30
CA PRO A 246 2.39 -9.51 3.00
C PRO A 246 2.33 -11.04 3.06
N LEU A 247 1.89 -11.65 1.96
CA LEU A 247 1.99 -13.08 1.76
C LEU A 247 3.43 -13.51 1.47
N TYR A 248 3.73 -14.78 1.72
CA TYR A 248 5.07 -15.33 1.52
C TYR A 248 5.56 -15.16 0.06
N ASP A 249 4.67 -15.26 -0.93
CA ASP A 249 5.00 -15.06 -2.35
C ASP A 249 5.40 -13.62 -2.67
N THR A 250 4.87 -12.64 -1.94
CA THR A 250 5.25 -11.23 -2.11
C THR A 250 6.67 -10.96 -1.67
N VAL A 251 7.17 -11.72 -0.69
CA VAL A 251 8.55 -11.58 -0.18
C VAL A 251 9.49 -12.43 -1.03
N ASN A 252 9.44 -12.22 -2.35
CA ASN A 252 10.25 -12.92 -3.34
C ASN A 252 10.81 -11.89 -4.33
N SER A 253 12.05 -12.12 -4.76
CA SER A 253 12.76 -11.32 -5.76
C SER A 253 12.01 -11.12 -7.10
N ASP A 254 11.05 -11.98 -7.45
CA ASP A 254 10.21 -11.81 -8.64
C ASP A 254 9.06 -10.79 -8.44
N TYR A 255 8.70 -10.49 -7.19
CA TYR A 255 7.63 -9.57 -6.80
C TYR A 255 8.16 -8.22 -6.30
N ILE A 256 9.46 -7.99 -6.43
CA ILE A 256 10.09 -6.73 -6.05
C ILE A 256 10.69 -6.14 -7.31
N SER A 257 10.30 -4.93 -7.66
CA SER A 257 10.86 -4.18 -8.77
C SER A 257 11.78 -3.10 -8.24
N LEU A 258 12.85 -2.80 -8.97
CA LEU A 258 13.75 -1.69 -8.67
C LEU A 258 13.58 -0.63 -9.75
N ASP A 259 13.51 0.64 -9.35
CA ASP A 259 13.67 1.74 -10.30
C ASP A 259 15.14 2.07 -10.56
N SER A 260 15.40 3.11 -11.35
CA SER A 260 16.76 3.52 -11.72
C SER A 260 17.63 3.97 -10.55
N GLU A 261 17.02 4.34 -9.42
CA GLU A 261 17.72 4.78 -8.20
C GLU A 261 17.84 3.65 -7.17
N PHE A 262 17.45 2.42 -7.54
CA PHE A 262 17.39 1.24 -6.69
C PHE A 262 16.34 1.31 -5.58
N HIS A 263 15.31 2.14 -5.72
CA HIS A 263 14.17 2.09 -4.82
C HIS A 263 13.31 0.87 -5.13
N ALA A 264 13.02 0.11 -4.09
CA ALA A 264 12.28 -1.12 -4.13
C ALA A 264 10.79 -0.86 -4.04
N ARG A 265 10.07 -1.28 -5.08
CA ARG A 265 8.61 -1.25 -5.14
C ARG A 265 8.07 -2.67 -5.14
N ILE A 266 7.26 -2.97 -4.12
CA ILE A 266 6.73 -4.30 -3.89
C ILE A 266 5.44 -4.50 -4.69
N ARG A 267 5.36 -5.58 -5.46
CA ARG A 267 4.10 -6.11 -5.99
C ARG A 267 3.35 -6.81 -4.86
N LEU A 268 2.61 -6.02 -4.09
CA LEU A 268 1.94 -6.51 -2.89
C LEU A 268 0.87 -7.54 -3.23
N LEU A 269 0.88 -8.63 -2.49
CA LEU A 269 -0.23 -9.55 -2.26
C LEU A 269 -0.30 -9.75 -0.75
N GLY A 270 -1.38 -9.34 -0.11
CA GLY A 270 -1.39 -9.28 1.35
C GLY A 270 -2.76 -8.98 1.94
N LEU A 271 -2.79 -8.92 3.26
CA LEU A 271 -4.01 -8.64 4.03
C LEU A 271 -3.67 -7.71 5.20
N THR A 272 -4.68 -7.06 5.76
CA THR A 272 -4.50 -6.37 7.03
C THR A 272 -4.38 -7.40 8.17
N ALA A 273 -3.54 -7.09 9.16
CA ALA A 273 -3.38 -7.91 10.36
C ALA A 273 -4.69 -8.06 11.13
N HIS A 274 -5.56 -7.05 11.08
CA HIS A 274 -6.90 -7.13 11.65
C HIS A 274 -7.73 -8.21 10.93
N TYR A 275 -7.78 -8.18 9.59
CA TYR A 275 -8.55 -9.13 8.81
C TYR A 275 -8.10 -10.58 9.04
N VAL A 276 -6.78 -10.82 9.05
CA VAL A 276 -6.19 -12.14 9.35
C VAL A 276 -6.65 -12.69 10.72
N LYS A 277 -6.79 -11.82 11.72
CA LYS A 277 -7.20 -12.22 13.08
C LYS A 277 -8.68 -12.58 13.17
N VAL A 278 -9.53 -11.84 12.46
CA VAL A 278 -11.00 -11.96 12.63
C VAL A 278 -11.65 -12.88 11.61
N THR A 279 -10.97 -13.16 10.49
CA THR A 279 -11.51 -13.99 9.41
C THR A 279 -10.63 -15.21 9.19
N PRO A 280 -11.14 -16.44 9.45
CA PRO A 280 -10.47 -17.65 9.02
C PRO A 280 -10.35 -17.64 7.49
N ILE A 281 -9.13 -17.82 6.98
CA ILE A 281 -8.88 -17.87 5.54
C ILE A 281 -8.75 -19.36 5.18
N PRO A 282 -9.72 -19.94 4.44
CA PRO A 282 -9.59 -21.30 3.95
C PRO A 282 -8.31 -21.46 3.13
N ASP A 283 -7.71 -22.65 3.18
CA ASP A 283 -6.54 -23.03 2.37
C ASP A 283 -5.19 -22.36 2.71
N PHE A 284 -5.18 -21.38 3.61
CA PHE A 284 -3.94 -20.77 4.08
C PHE A 284 -3.70 -21.02 5.57
N SER A 285 -2.49 -21.47 5.91
CA SER A 285 -2.09 -21.59 7.30
C SER A 285 -1.98 -20.21 7.94
N GLN A 286 -2.65 -19.98 9.08
CA GLN A 286 -2.50 -18.74 9.86
C GLN A 286 -1.04 -18.41 10.18
N LYS A 287 -0.16 -19.43 10.23
CA LYS A 287 1.28 -19.26 10.46
C LYS A 287 1.98 -18.47 9.35
N TRP A 288 1.41 -18.42 8.15
CA TRP A 288 1.94 -17.66 7.01
C TRP A 288 1.65 -16.16 7.12
N PHE A 289 0.65 -15.78 7.92
CA PHE A 289 0.23 -14.40 8.10
C PHE A 289 0.63 -13.88 9.47
N SER A 290 1.94 -13.69 9.65
CA SER A 290 2.47 -13.00 10.83
C SER A 290 3.63 -12.13 10.43
N TYR A 291 3.85 -11.05 11.19
CA TYR A 291 5.03 -10.22 11.00
C TYR A 291 6.29 -11.06 11.14
N GLU A 292 6.34 -11.95 12.14
CA GLU A 292 7.47 -12.84 12.37
C GLU A 292 7.73 -13.80 11.20
N ALA A 293 6.69 -14.26 10.50
CA ALA A 293 6.86 -15.03 9.26
C ALA A 293 7.42 -14.15 8.13
N ASN A 294 6.96 -12.91 7.98
CA ASN A 294 7.54 -11.98 7.02
C ASN A 294 9.01 -11.68 7.29
N ILE A 295 9.42 -11.57 8.56
CA ILE A 295 10.84 -11.41 8.92
C ILE A 295 11.67 -12.61 8.45
N PHE A 296 11.13 -13.83 8.59
CA PHE A 296 11.79 -15.02 8.08
C PHE A 296 11.92 -14.99 6.55
N TYR A 297 10.85 -14.61 5.84
CA TYR A 297 10.91 -14.50 4.38
C TYR A 297 11.87 -13.41 3.92
N PHE A 298 11.97 -12.30 4.65
CA PHE A 298 12.96 -11.26 4.40
C PHE A 298 14.39 -11.80 4.60
N GLY A 299 14.64 -12.58 5.66
CA GLY A 299 15.93 -13.23 5.86
C GLY A 299 16.30 -14.20 4.73
N CYS A 300 15.33 -14.98 4.24
CA CYS A 300 15.48 -15.84 3.07
C CYS A 300 15.80 -15.05 1.79
N LEU A 301 15.09 -13.95 1.56
CA LEU A 301 15.33 -13.06 0.43
C LEU A 301 16.73 -12.43 0.51
N PHE A 302 17.15 -11.99 1.69
CA PHE A 302 18.48 -11.42 1.90
C PHE A 302 19.57 -12.46 1.63
N TYR A 303 19.41 -13.68 2.15
CA TYR A 303 20.28 -14.80 1.84
C TYR A 303 20.37 -15.05 0.32
N GLU A 304 19.22 -15.11 -0.36
CA GLU A 304 19.15 -15.27 -1.81
C GLU A 304 19.93 -14.18 -2.54
N VAL A 305 19.72 -12.91 -2.19
CA VAL A 305 20.40 -11.75 -2.78
C VAL A 305 21.91 -11.76 -2.52
N CYS A 306 22.35 -12.28 -1.37
CA CYS A 306 23.77 -12.42 -1.08
C CYS A 306 24.43 -13.59 -1.83
N PHE A 307 23.78 -14.75 -1.96
CA PHE A 307 24.48 -15.98 -2.38
C PHE A 307 24.02 -16.60 -3.70
N ASP A 308 22.99 -16.05 -4.33
CA ASP A 308 22.45 -16.54 -5.61
C ASP A 308 21.93 -17.96 -5.53
N SER A 309 21.50 -18.30 -4.34
CA SER A 309 21.04 -19.62 -3.95
C SER A 309 19.56 -19.53 -3.69
N LYS A 310 18.75 -20.08 -4.60
CA LYS A 310 17.29 -20.12 -4.46
C LYS A 310 16.91 -21.10 -3.34
N ILE A 311 16.14 -20.63 -2.38
CA ILE A 311 15.58 -21.47 -1.32
C ILE A 311 14.36 -22.22 -1.85
N ASP A 312 14.23 -23.50 -1.52
CA ASP A 312 13.06 -24.28 -1.92
C ASP A 312 11.78 -23.64 -1.38
N TYR A 313 10.75 -23.65 -2.22
CA TYR A 313 9.46 -23.07 -1.89
C TYR A 313 8.85 -23.68 -0.61
N ASN A 314 8.91 -25.00 -0.45
CA ASN A 314 8.33 -25.69 0.70
C ASN A 314 9.11 -25.38 1.98
N ASP A 315 10.43 -25.26 1.89
CA ASP A 315 11.28 -24.91 3.02
C ASP A 315 11.02 -23.48 3.48
N ARG A 316 10.82 -22.56 2.54
CA ARG A 316 10.43 -21.17 2.83
C ARG A 316 9.08 -21.11 3.56
N ILE A 317 8.01 -21.67 2.99
CA ILE A 317 6.66 -21.58 3.61
C ILE A 317 6.57 -22.31 4.95
N ALA A 318 7.40 -23.32 5.17
CA ALA A 318 7.49 -24.06 6.42
C ALA A 318 8.40 -23.37 7.46
N ASN A 319 9.01 -22.23 7.12
CA ASN A 319 10.00 -21.52 7.93
C ASN A 319 11.17 -22.42 8.38
N LYS A 320 11.67 -23.30 7.48
CA LYS A 320 12.76 -24.21 7.80
C LYS A 320 14.09 -23.47 7.78
N ARG A 321 14.69 -23.32 8.96
CA ARG A 321 16.01 -22.71 9.12
C ARG A 321 17.12 -23.47 8.38
N ASP A 322 16.99 -24.77 8.19
CA ASP A 322 18.03 -25.62 7.58
C ASP A 322 18.45 -25.13 6.19
N ALA A 323 17.51 -24.56 5.42
CA ALA A 323 17.78 -24.01 4.08
C ALA A 323 18.75 -22.80 4.08
N VAL A 324 18.95 -22.17 5.24
CA VAL A 324 19.85 -21.03 5.43
C VAL A 324 20.85 -21.25 6.56
N ALA A 325 21.05 -22.50 7.00
CA ALA A 325 21.90 -22.80 8.15
C ALA A 325 23.40 -22.67 7.84
N SER A 326 23.79 -22.96 6.60
CA SER A 326 25.19 -22.87 6.15
C SER A 326 25.45 -21.54 5.45
N ARG A 327 26.56 -20.88 5.78
CA ARG A 327 27.10 -19.74 5.04
C ARG A 327 27.91 -20.27 3.84
N PRO A 328 27.53 -19.96 2.59
CA PRO A 328 28.38 -20.23 1.45
C PRO A 328 29.71 -19.49 1.56
N SER A 329 30.79 -20.07 1.03
CA SER A 329 32.11 -19.43 1.01
C SER A 329 32.18 -18.27 0.02
N GLU A 330 31.34 -18.27 -1.02
CA GLU A 330 31.31 -17.23 -2.04
C GLU A 330 29.86 -16.76 -2.33
N PRO A 331 29.65 -15.45 -2.56
CA PRO A 331 30.60 -14.36 -2.31
C PRO A 331 30.78 -14.11 -0.81
N GLU A 332 31.94 -13.58 -0.43
CA GLU A 332 32.18 -13.13 0.94
C GLU A 332 31.25 -11.94 1.26
N ILE A 333 30.53 -12.03 2.37
CA ILE A 333 29.69 -10.96 2.94
C ILE A 333 30.22 -10.60 4.32
N LEU A 334 29.84 -9.45 4.88
CA LEU A 334 30.25 -9.09 6.23
C LEU A 334 29.61 -10.01 7.28
N ASP A 335 30.28 -10.18 8.42
CA ASP A 335 29.74 -10.99 9.52
C ASP A 335 28.42 -10.43 10.06
N ASP A 336 28.29 -9.10 10.13
CA ASP A 336 27.05 -8.45 10.56
C ASP A 336 25.87 -8.78 9.63
N GLU A 337 26.10 -8.80 8.31
CA GLU A 337 25.09 -9.21 7.32
C GLU A 337 24.64 -10.65 7.56
N TRP A 338 25.61 -11.55 7.76
CA TRP A 338 25.34 -12.96 8.05
C TRP A 338 24.56 -13.14 9.36
N GLN A 339 24.95 -12.43 10.43
CA GLN A 339 24.25 -12.49 11.72
C GLN A 339 22.83 -11.95 11.62
N LEU A 340 22.59 -10.89 10.84
CA LEU A 340 21.24 -10.39 10.58
C LEU A 340 20.38 -11.43 9.86
N ILE A 341 20.90 -12.06 8.81
CA ILE A 341 20.22 -13.16 8.10
C ILE A 341 19.84 -14.28 9.07
N GLN A 342 20.77 -14.72 9.93
CA GLN A 342 20.52 -15.79 10.89
C GLN A 342 19.45 -15.42 11.93
N ARG A 343 19.45 -14.18 12.44
CA ARG A 343 18.42 -13.73 13.39
C ARG A 343 17.06 -13.59 12.75
N CYS A 344 16.98 -13.10 11.51
CA CYS A 344 15.73 -13.08 10.75
C CYS A 344 15.18 -14.50 10.54
N CYS A 345 16.07 -15.47 10.32
CA CYS A 345 15.73 -16.87 10.08
C CYS A 345 15.72 -17.75 11.35
N ALA A 346 15.59 -17.16 12.54
CA ALA A 346 15.54 -17.90 13.79
C ALA A 346 14.36 -18.90 13.81
N SER A 347 14.60 -20.09 14.37
CA SER A 347 13.58 -21.15 14.47
C SER A 347 12.39 -20.73 15.32
N ASP A 348 12.65 -20.05 16.44
CA ASP A 348 11.61 -19.41 17.25
C ASP A 348 11.19 -18.07 16.60
N PRO A 349 9.93 -17.92 16.17
CA PRO A 349 9.44 -16.66 15.60
C PRO A 349 9.60 -15.45 16.53
N LYS A 350 9.50 -15.64 17.85
CA LYS A 350 9.60 -14.55 18.83
C LYS A 350 11.03 -14.05 19.05
N SER A 351 12.02 -14.84 18.65
CA SER A 351 13.42 -14.46 18.67
C SER A 351 13.84 -13.61 17.45
N ARG A 352 12.95 -13.45 16.45
CA ARG A 352 13.23 -12.69 15.24
C ARG A 352 13.12 -11.18 15.51
N PRO A 353 13.99 -10.33 14.92
CA PRO A 353 13.92 -8.88 15.08
C PRO A 353 12.69 -8.30 14.38
N THR A 354 12.23 -7.11 14.79
CA THR A 354 11.21 -6.37 14.03
C THR A 354 11.84 -5.66 12.83
N MET A 355 11.03 -5.25 11.84
CA MET A 355 11.53 -4.45 10.71
C MET A 355 12.16 -3.13 11.16
N ASP A 356 11.71 -2.52 12.25
CA ASP A 356 12.34 -1.31 12.81
C ASP A 356 13.78 -1.56 13.28
N VAL A 357 14.00 -2.70 13.94
CA VAL A 357 15.34 -3.12 14.39
C VAL A 357 16.24 -3.40 13.18
N ILE A 358 15.71 -4.15 12.21
CA ILE A 358 16.42 -4.49 10.97
C ILE A 358 16.87 -3.22 10.23
N VAL A 359 15.94 -2.29 9.95
CA VAL A 359 16.27 -1.07 9.21
C VAL A 359 17.30 -0.23 9.95
N ARG A 360 17.14 -0.05 11.28
CA ARG A 360 18.10 0.74 12.08
C ARG A 360 19.51 0.15 12.04
N GLU A 361 19.62 -1.17 12.11
CA GLU A 361 20.90 -1.86 12.05
C GLU A 361 21.56 -1.71 10.67
N MET A 362 20.79 -1.88 9.60
CA MET A 362 21.29 -1.73 8.23
C MET A 362 21.69 -0.27 7.91
N GLU A 363 20.97 0.73 8.42
CA GLU A 363 21.33 2.15 8.31
C GLU A 363 22.67 2.45 9.00
N ALA A 364 22.98 1.78 10.10
CA ALA A 364 24.26 1.94 10.80
C ALA A 364 25.45 1.45 9.95
N TRP A 365 25.27 0.40 9.14
CA TRP A 365 26.33 -0.10 8.25
C TRP A 365 26.74 0.90 7.16
N ASP A 366 25.77 1.63 6.60
CA ASP A 366 26.03 2.61 5.55
C ASP A 366 26.84 3.80 6.10
N THR A 367 26.58 4.22 7.34
CA THR A 367 27.37 5.26 8.01
C THR A 367 28.83 4.85 8.23
N LEU A 368 29.08 3.58 8.60
CA LEU A 368 30.43 3.06 8.81
C LEU A 368 31.21 2.98 7.49
N ASN A 369 30.57 2.54 6.40
CA ASN A 369 31.22 2.41 5.09
C ASN A 369 31.53 3.78 4.45
N SER A 370 30.73 4.81 4.73
CA SER A 370 31.00 6.17 4.24
C SER A 370 32.25 6.82 4.88
N GLY A 371 32.61 6.41 6.11
CA GLY A 371 33.81 6.92 6.82
C GLY A 371 35.13 6.31 6.34
N PHE A 372 35.13 5.10 5.77
CA PHE A 372 36.34 4.45 5.25
C PHE A 372 36.76 4.95 3.87
N SER A 373 35.84 5.51 3.08
CA SER A 373 36.16 6.04 1.75
C SER A 373 36.79 7.44 1.76
N SER A 374 36.82 8.13 2.90
CA SER A 374 37.47 9.44 3.08
C SER A 374 38.86 9.37 3.71
N ALA A 375 39.40 8.18 3.95
CA ALA A 375 40.68 7.95 4.61
C ALA A 375 41.72 7.21 3.75
N LEU A 376 41.50 7.11 2.43
CA LEU A 376 42.46 6.58 1.46
C LEU A 376 42.91 7.66 0.47
#